data_AF-A0A9W7XU87-F1
#
_entry.id   AF-A0A9W7XU87-F1
#
_cell.length_a   1.000
_cell.length_b   1.000
_cell.length_c   1.000
_cell.angle_alpha   90.00
_cell.angle_beta   90.00
_cell.angle_gamma   90.00
#
_symmetry.space_group_name_H-M   'P 1'
#
loop_
_entity.id
_entity.type
_entity.pdbx_description
1 polymer ?
#
loop_
_entity_poly.entity_id
_entity_poly.type
_entity_poly.pdbx_seq_one_letter_code
_entity_poly.pdbx_strand_id
1 'polypeptide(L)'
;AYIAHVKSAFQPAQTPASERVLMRYYQTQRQRDTLNAARTTIRLLESLIRLSQAHARLMFRDKVLLQDAVVAVVLMECTMLSASILGATDALHTAFPADADAFHAELEALVLERLGLAELAGTDQ
;
A
#
# COMPACT_ATOMS: atom_id res chain seq x y z
N ALA A 1 -21.05 13.29 -6.96
CA ALA A 1 -20.94 14.23 -5.83
C ALA A 1 -19.78 13.87 -4.88
N TYR A 2 -19.69 12.63 -4.37
CA TYR A 2 -18.66 12.22 -3.39
C TYR A 2 -17.20 12.41 -3.85
N ILE A 3 -16.81 11.84 -5.00
CA ILE A 3 -15.42 11.92 -5.51
C ILE A 3 -14.96 13.37 -5.69
N ALA A 4 -15.83 14.26 -6.19
CA ALA A 4 -15.52 15.67 -6.34
C ALA A 4 -15.31 16.36 -4.98
N HIS A 5 -16.14 16.02 -3.99
CA HIS A 5 -16.05 16.55 -2.65
C HIS A 5 -14.76 16.13 -1.93
N VAL A 6 -14.44 14.83 -1.91
CA VAL A 6 -13.22 14.35 -1.23
C VAL A 6 -11.94 14.87 -1.90
N LYS A 7 -11.98 15.11 -3.22
CA LYS A 7 -10.85 15.67 -3.97
C LYS A 7 -10.51 17.11 -3.56
N SER A 8 -11.51 17.93 -3.24
CA SER A 8 -11.29 19.32 -2.81
C SER A 8 -11.16 19.48 -1.30
N ALA A 9 -11.79 18.59 -0.51
CA ALA A 9 -11.82 18.70 0.95
C ALA A 9 -10.55 18.17 1.64
N PHE A 10 -9.86 17.19 1.05
CA PHE A 10 -8.77 16.49 1.72
C PHE A 10 -7.44 16.57 0.97
N GLN A 11 -6.39 16.83 1.73
CA GLN A 11 -5.01 16.70 1.27
C GLN A 11 -4.20 15.89 2.29
N PRO A 12 -4.37 14.55 2.29
CA PRO A 12 -3.93 13.74 3.42
C PRO A 12 -2.42 13.77 3.63
N ALA A 13 -2.01 14.03 4.87
CA ALA A 13 -0.61 14.00 5.28
C ALA A 13 -0.18 12.57 5.64
N GLN A 14 1.06 12.20 5.33
CA GLN A 14 1.60 10.88 5.69
C GLN A 14 1.81 10.78 7.20
N THR A 15 1.48 9.62 7.78
CA THR A 15 1.85 9.28 9.15
C THR A 15 3.24 8.61 9.16
N PRO A 16 3.94 8.59 10.31
CA PRO A 16 5.21 7.87 10.40
C PRO A 16 5.07 6.38 10.06
N ALA A 17 3.96 5.75 10.44
CA ALA A 17 3.70 4.35 10.15
C ALA A 17 3.53 4.11 8.64
N SER A 18 2.71 4.93 7.96
CA SER A 18 2.50 4.81 6.52
C SER A 18 3.78 5.08 5.73
N GLU A 19 4.54 6.12 6.10
CA GLU A 19 5.82 6.46 5.46
C GLU A 19 6.82 5.32 5.57
N ARG A 20 6.96 4.70 6.76
CA ARG A 20 7.87 3.56 6.98
C ARG A 20 7.55 2.39 6.06
N VAL A 21 6.26 2.03 5.89
CA VAL A 21 5.84 0.95 5.00
C VAL A 21 6.19 1.26 3.55
N LEU A 22 5.82 2.43 3.04
CA LEU A 22 6.08 2.82 1.65
C LEU A 22 7.58 2.87 1.34
N MET A 23 8.37 3.43 2.25
CA MET A 23 9.83 3.52 2.11
C MET A 23 10.49 2.14 2.15
N ARG A 24 10.05 1.26 3.06
CA ARG A 24 10.60 -0.09 3.17
C ARG A 24 10.28 -0.94 1.95
N TYR A 25 9.07 -0.85 1.42
CA TYR A 25 8.69 -1.50 0.18
C TYR A 25 9.54 -1.01 -1.00
N TYR A 26 9.68 0.32 -1.15
CA TYR A 26 10.52 0.91 -2.19
C TYR A 26 11.99 0.43 -2.12
N GLN A 27 12.58 0.43 -0.93
CA GLN A 27 13.95 -0.06 -0.71
C GLN A 27 14.09 -1.53 -1.10
N THR A 28 13.13 -2.36 -0.69
CA THR A 28 13.12 -3.81 -0.99
C THR A 28 13.03 -4.04 -2.50
N GLN A 29 12.16 -3.30 -3.20
CA GLN A 29 12.04 -3.41 -4.64
C GLN A 29 13.33 -2.98 -5.35
N ARG A 30 13.98 -1.90 -4.88
CA ARG A 30 15.25 -1.42 -5.45
C ARG A 30 16.41 -2.40 -5.30
N GLN A 31 16.44 -3.17 -4.20
CA GLN A 31 17.45 -4.22 -4.01
C GLN A 31 17.25 -5.41 -4.97
N ARG A 32 15.98 -5.75 -5.25
CA ARG A 32 15.60 -6.87 -6.14
C ARG A 32 15.83 -6.58 -7.63
N ASP A 33 15.67 -5.33 -8.05
CA ASP A 33 15.84 -4.90 -9.44
C ASP A 33 17.32 -4.68 -9.85
N THR A 34 18.24 -5.53 -9.38
CA THR A 34 19.68 -5.41 -9.66
C THR A 34 20.03 -5.52 -11.15
N LEU A 35 19.12 -6.03 -11.99
CA LEU A 35 19.26 -6.14 -13.44
C LEU A 35 18.46 -5.07 -14.24
N ASN A 36 17.48 -4.39 -13.61
CA ASN A 36 16.57 -3.44 -14.27
C ASN A 36 16.43 -2.12 -13.48
N ALA A 37 17.56 -1.51 -13.13
CA ALA A 37 17.67 -0.27 -12.35
C ALA A 37 16.86 0.92 -12.89
N ALA A 38 16.44 0.90 -14.16
CA ALA A 38 15.61 1.93 -14.78
C ALA A 38 14.12 1.86 -14.41
N ARG A 39 13.63 0.75 -13.84
CA ARG A 39 12.19 0.54 -13.53
C ARG A 39 11.84 0.97 -12.09
N THR A 40 12.77 0.86 -11.15
CA THR A 40 12.64 1.21 -9.72
C THR A 40 13.07 2.64 -9.42
N THR A 41 12.42 3.59 -10.08
CA THR A 41 12.78 5.02 -9.95
C THR A 41 12.04 5.67 -8.78
N ILE A 42 12.45 6.90 -8.46
CA ILE A 42 11.71 7.80 -7.54
C ILE A 42 10.22 7.87 -7.91
N ARG A 43 9.86 7.69 -9.19
CA ARG A 43 8.47 7.64 -9.67
C ARG A 43 7.64 6.53 -9.04
N LEU A 44 8.25 5.38 -8.69
CA LEU A 44 7.55 4.30 -7.98
C LEU A 44 7.13 4.79 -6.58
N LEU A 45 8.07 5.35 -5.82
CA LEU A 45 7.79 5.89 -4.49
C LEU A 45 6.73 7.00 -4.56
N GLU A 46 6.86 7.93 -5.51
CA GLU A 46 5.85 8.95 -5.71
C GLU A 46 4.47 8.36 -6.07
N SER A 47 4.42 7.28 -6.84
CA SER A 47 3.18 6.61 -7.21
C SER A 47 2.54 5.94 -5.99
N LEU A 48 3.33 5.28 -5.15
CA LEU A 48 2.86 4.72 -3.87
C LEU A 48 2.31 5.79 -2.92
N ILE A 49 2.99 6.93 -2.81
CA ILE A 49 2.53 8.08 -2.01
C ILE A 49 1.19 8.60 -2.57
N ARG A 50 1.08 8.80 -3.88
CA ARG A 50 -0.16 9.28 -4.50
C ARG A 50 -1.31 8.28 -4.35
N LEU A 51 -1.05 6.99 -4.47
CA LEU A 51 -2.04 5.92 -4.31
C LEU A 51 -2.57 5.86 -2.87
N SER A 52 -1.67 5.88 -1.88
CA SER A 52 -2.07 5.88 -0.46
C SER A 52 -2.84 7.14 -0.07
N GLN A 53 -2.45 8.32 -0.56
CA GLN A 53 -3.23 9.56 -0.38
C GLN A 53 -4.59 9.50 -1.05
N ALA A 54 -4.69 8.92 -2.26
CA ALA A 54 -5.96 8.76 -2.94
C ALA A 54 -6.88 7.81 -2.16
N HIS A 55 -6.34 6.72 -1.60
CA HIS A 55 -7.10 5.80 -0.74
C HIS A 55 -7.60 6.49 0.53
N ALA A 56 -6.75 7.24 1.24
CA ALA A 56 -7.14 8.02 2.42
C ALA A 56 -8.26 9.04 2.11
N ARG A 57 -8.21 9.71 0.95
CA ARG A 57 -9.30 10.59 0.49
C ARG A 57 -10.61 9.83 0.28
N LEU A 58 -10.56 8.67 -0.35
CA LEU A 58 -11.75 7.84 -0.58
C LEU A 58 -12.34 7.36 0.75
N MET A 59 -11.50 7.15 1.76
CA MET A 59 -11.90 6.81 3.14
C MET A 59 -12.28 8.03 4.00
N PHE A 60 -12.35 9.23 3.41
CA PHE A 60 -12.74 10.48 4.11
C PHE A 60 -11.79 10.87 5.24
N ARG A 61 -10.48 10.66 5.07
CA ARG A 61 -9.44 10.94 6.07
C ARG A 61 -8.53 12.09 5.66
N ASP A 62 -8.02 12.82 6.63
CA ASP A 62 -7.02 13.89 6.49
C ASP A 62 -5.57 13.42 6.70
N LYS A 63 -5.41 12.15 7.05
CA LYS A 63 -4.12 11.48 7.22
C LYS A 63 -4.10 10.16 6.47
N VAL A 64 -2.92 9.81 5.97
CA VAL A 64 -2.64 8.50 5.39
C VAL A 64 -2.25 7.57 6.54
N LEU A 65 -3.12 6.60 6.81
CA LEU A 65 -2.92 5.60 7.84
C LEU A 65 -2.14 4.40 7.30
N LEU A 66 -1.81 3.48 8.20
CA LEU A 66 -1.10 2.24 7.87
C LEU A 66 -1.83 1.44 6.78
N GLN A 67 -3.15 1.27 6.93
CA GLN A 67 -4.01 0.59 5.95
C GLN A 67 -3.88 1.18 4.54
N ASP A 68 -3.77 2.49 4.41
CA ASP A 68 -3.71 3.16 3.10
C ASP A 68 -2.37 2.86 2.39
N ALA A 69 -1.29 2.73 3.18
CA ALA A 69 0.01 2.31 2.66
C ALA A 69 0.02 0.83 2.27
N VAL A 70 -0.58 -0.05 3.08
CA VAL A 70 -0.72 -1.48 2.77
C VAL A 70 -1.50 -1.66 1.47
N VAL A 71 -2.66 -1.02 1.31
CA VAL A 71 -3.45 -1.11 0.08
C VAL A 71 -2.66 -0.64 -1.14
N ALA A 72 -1.88 0.43 -1.03
CA ALA A 72 -1.03 0.90 -2.12
C ALA A 72 0.05 -0.14 -2.52
N VAL A 73 0.65 -0.83 -1.53
CA VAL A 73 1.62 -1.91 -1.78
C VAL A 73 0.94 -3.11 -2.45
N VAL A 74 -0.20 -3.56 -1.93
CA VAL A 74 -0.99 -4.67 -2.49
C VAL A 74 -1.36 -4.38 -3.94
N LEU A 75 -1.89 -3.19 -4.23
CA LEU A 75 -2.25 -2.77 -5.59
C LEU A 75 -1.04 -2.82 -6.53
N MET A 76 0.10 -2.34 -6.05
CA MET A 76 1.34 -2.36 -6.83
C MET A 76 1.81 -3.80 -7.11
N GLU A 77 1.77 -4.68 -6.12
CA GLU A 77 2.11 -6.10 -6.25
C GLU A 77 1.17 -6.86 -7.19
N CYS A 78 -0.11 -6.48 -7.28
CA CYS A 78 -1.03 -7.06 -8.27
C CYS A 78 -0.68 -6.69 -9.72
N THR A 79 -0.06 -5.52 -9.93
CA THR A 79 0.26 -5.00 -11.28
C THR A 79 1.67 -5.36 -11.74
N MET A 80 2.62 -5.38 -10.81
CA MET A 80 3.95 -5.87 -11.08
C MET A 80 3.91 -7.39 -11.00
N LEU A 81 4.26 -8.08 -12.09
CA LEU A 81 4.42 -9.55 -12.17
C LEU A 81 5.50 -10.13 -11.23
N SER A 82 5.76 -9.49 -10.08
CA SER A 82 6.77 -9.86 -9.11
C SER A 82 6.25 -10.83 -8.06
N ALA A 83 4.93 -10.95 -7.85
CA ALA A 83 4.25 -11.96 -7.01
C ALA A 83 4.94 -12.23 -5.65
N SER A 84 5.68 -11.25 -5.11
CA SER A 84 6.72 -11.51 -4.12
C SER A 84 6.19 -11.36 -2.71
N ILE A 85 5.21 -10.48 -2.52
CA ILE A 85 4.57 -10.24 -1.23
C ILE A 85 3.30 -11.08 -1.13
N LEU A 86 2.46 -11.06 -2.16
CA LEU A 86 1.16 -11.73 -2.17
C LEU A 86 1.22 -13.20 -2.65
N GLY A 87 2.34 -13.64 -3.22
CA GLY A 87 2.44 -14.93 -3.88
C GLY A 87 1.78 -14.92 -5.28
N ALA A 88 1.55 -16.11 -5.84
CA ALA A 88 0.89 -16.30 -7.14
C ALA A 88 -0.63 -16.12 -7.07
N THR A 89 -1.10 -15.10 -6.35
CA THR A 89 -2.51 -14.72 -6.34
C THR A 89 -2.82 -14.00 -7.64
N ASP A 90 -3.41 -14.72 -8.59
CA ASP A 90 -3.94 -14.13 -9.81
C ASP A 90 -5.17 -13.30 -9.46
N ALA A 91 -5.15 -12.00 -9.78
CA ALA A 91 -6.29 -11.10 -9.57
C ALA A 91 -7.56 -11.60 -10.29
N LEU A 92 -7.41 -12.48 -11.29
CA LEU A 92 -8.51 -13.13 -12.00
C LEU A 92 -9.24 -14.19 -11.18
N HIS A 93 -8.65 -14.67 -10.09
CA HIS A 93 -9.18 -15.76 -9.25
C HIS A 93 -9.49 -15.33 -7.80
N THR A 94 -9.46 -14.04 -7.50
CA THR A 94 -9.88 -13.52 -6.19
C THR A 94 -11.41 -13.47 -6.10
N ALA A 95 -11.96 -13.86 -4.95
CA ALA A 95 -13.38 -13.70 -4.63
C ALA A 95 -13.59 -12.52 -3.66
N PHE A 96 -14.82 -12.01 -3.57
CA PHE A 96 -15.17 -11.07 -2.51
C PHE A 96 -15.17 -11.81 -1.17
N PRO A 97 -14.38 -11.36 -0.18
CA PRO A 97 -14.36 -11.99 1.12
C PRO A 97 -15.70 -11.80 1.83
N ALA A 98 -16.08 -12.76 2.68
CA ALA A 98 -17.28 -12.64 3.51
C ALA A 98 -17.14 -11.53 4.57
N ASP A 99 -15.91 -11.30 5.03
CA ASP A 99 -15.53 -10.24 5.95
C ASP A 99 -14.35 -9.45 5.35
N ALA A 100 -14.61 -8.21 4.97
CA ALA A 100 -13.61 -7.35 4.34
C ALA A 100 -12.55 -6.85 5.34
N ASP A 101 -12.93 -6.65 6.60
CA ASP A 101 -12.04 -6.13 7.63
C ASP A 101 -11.06 -7.22 8.06
N ALA A 102 -11.55 -8.45 8.25
CA ALA A 102 -10.70 -9.61 8.52
C ALA A 102 -9.71 -9.86 7.37
N PHE A 103 -10.18 -9.82 6.12
CA PHE A 103 -9.32 -9.96 4.95
C PHE A 103 -8.25 -8.86 4.87
N HIS A 104 -8.62 -7.62 5.17
CA HIS A 104 -7.66 -6.53 5.23
C HIS A 104 -6.61 -6.75 6.33
N ALA A 105 -7.02 -7.18 7.53
CA ALA A 105 -6.09 -7.48 8.61
C ALA A 105 -5.09 -8.58 8.26
N GLU A 106 -5.53 -9.61 7.53
CA GLU A 106 -4.65 -10.67 7.00
C GLU A 106 -3.64 -10.12 6.00
N LEU A 107 -4.09 -9.28 5.05
CA LEU A 107 -3.20 -8.63 4.08
C LEU A 107 -2.19 -7.71 4.75
N GLU A 108 -2.63 -6.92 5.73
CA GLU A 108 -1.77 -6.04 6.51
C GLU A 108 -0.70 -6.84 7.24
N ALA A 109 -1.08 -7.89 7.96
CA ALA A 109 -0.14 -8.77 8.65
C ALA A 109 0.89 -9.38 7.67
N LEU A 110 0.43 -9.87 6.51
CA LEU A 110 1.30 -10.45 5.48
C LEU A 110 2.31 -9.42 4.93
N VAL A 111 1.83 -8.23 4.56
CA VAL A 111 2.69 -7.16 4.02
C VAL A 111 3.71 -6.73 5.07
N LEU A 112 3.30 -6.52 6.32
CA LEU A 112 4.19 -6.11 7.40
C LEU A 112 5.24 -7.18 7.73
N GLU A 113 4.84 -8.44 7.79
CA GLU A 113 5.77 -9.57 8.00
C GLU A 113 6.83 -9.61 6.89
N ARG A 114 6.40 -9.51 5.63
CA ARG A 114 7.29 -9.57 4.46
C ARG A 114 8.24 -8.37 4.35
N LEU A 115 7.84 -7.21 4.89
CA LEU A 115 8.68 -6.01 4.94
C LEU A 115 9.58 -5.96 6.19
N GLY A 116 9.37 -6.86 7.16
CA GLY A 116 10.06 -6.87 8.45
C GLY A 116 9.62 -5.70 9.34
N LEU A 117 8.33 -5.37 9.32
CA LEU A 117 7.70 -4.25 10.04
C LEU A 117 6.52 -4.73 10.92
N ALA A 118 6.57 -5.97 11.40
CA ALA A 118 5.49 -6.58 12.19
C ALA A 118 5.14 -5.79 13.47
N GLU A 119 6.09 -5.01 14.00
CA GLU A 119 5.88 -4.13 15.15
C GLU A 119 4.89 -2.98 14.92
N LEU A 120 4.58 -2.68 13.66
CA LEU A 120 3.59 -1.66 13.31
C LEU A 120 2.14 -2.17 13.37
N ALA A 121 1.92 -3.48 13.46
CA ALA A 121 0.58 -4.06 13.50
C ALA A 121 -0.22 -3.49 14.68
N GLY A 122 -1.33 -2.81 14.37
CA GLY A 122 -2.19 -2.15 15.37
C GLY A 122 -1.77 -0.73 15.77
N THR A 123 -0.80 -0.12 15.10
CA THR A 123 -0.43 1.29 15.32
C THR A 123 -1.27 2.21 14.44
N ASP A 124 -2.47 2.56 14.92
CA ASP A 124 -3.45 3.37 14.18
C ASP A 124 -3.43 4.88 14.51
N GLN A 125 -2.33 5.41 15.10
CA GLN A 125 -2.25 6.79 15.60
C GLN A 125 -1.20 7.67 14.92
#